data_AF-A0A835TLA6-F1
#
_entry.id   AF-A0A835TLA6-F1
#
_cell.length_a   1.000
_cell.length_b   1.000
_cell.length_c   1.000
_cell.angle_alpha   90.00
_cell.angle_beta   90.00
_cell.angle_gamma   90.00
#
_symmetry.space_group_name_H-M   'P 1'
#
loop_
_entity.id
_entity.type
_entity.pdbx_description
1 polymer ?
#
loop_
_entity_poly.entity_id
_entity_poly.type
_entity_poly.pdbx_seq_one_letter_code
_entity_poly.pdbx_strand_id
1 'polypeptide(L)'
;MDRRAPAAVVIALLLFAAAGTARAQSSDGMSTEQLCKEAQTDLPNNPDIKAFKQCAATKPISQPCCAKLTPFAKYIPCLSNQMYFNAVNNYLGGATSIDEVRKACLS
;
A
#
# COMPACT_ATOMS: atom_id res chain seq x y z
N MET A 1 31.87 44.44 -21.26
CA MET A 1 31.70 43.23 -20.44
C MET A 1 30.78 43.59 -19.28
N ASP A 2 29.64 42.99 -18.96
CA ASP A 2 28.80 41.93 -19.53
C ASP A 2 27.39 42.22 -18.99
N ARG A 3 26.43 42.55 -19.86
CA ARG A 3 25.01 42.66 -19.51
C ARG A 3 24.38 41.28 -19.69
N ARG A 4 24.30 40.46 -18.64
CA ARG A 4 23.61 39.17 -18.69
C ARG A 4 22.11 39.35 -18.53
N ALA A 5 21.41 39.39 -19.66
CA ALA A 5 19.96 39.25 -19.73
C ALA A 5 19.55 37.81 -19.33
N PRO A 6 18.47 37.60 -18.56
CA PRO A 6 17.88 36.28 -18.43
C PRO A 6 17.18 35.93 -19.75
N ALA A 7 17.75 34.98 -20.49
CA ALA A 7 17.14 34.42 -21.69
C ALA A 7 15.78 33.80 -21.35
N ALA A 8 14.75 34.30 -22.02
CA ALA A 8 13.42 33.74 -22.03
C ALA A 8 13.48 32.27 -22.49
N VAL A 9 13.15 31.35 -21.60
CA VAL A 9 12.90 29.94 -21.95
C VAL A 9 11.42 29.82 -22.31
N VAL A 10 11.13 30.11 -23.57
CA VAL A 10 9.90 29.69 -24.26
C VAL A 10 10.32 28.57 -25.21
N ILE A 11 9.42 27.61 -25.47
CA ILE A 11 9.48 26.45 -26.41
C ILE A 11 9.50 25.12 -25.62
N ALA A 12 8.56 24.20 -25.74
CA ALA A 12 7.31 24.14 -26.50
C ALA A 12 6.42 23.04 -25.90
N LEU A 13 5.11 23.31 -25.87
CA LEU A 13 4.10 22.28 -25.75
C LEU A 13 4.17 21.37 -26.98
N LEU A 14 4.53 20.10 -26.80
CA LEU A 14 4.27 19.06 -27.77
C LEU A 14 3.02 18.29 -27.34
N LEU A 15 1.92 18.64 -28.02
CA LEU A 15 0.66 17.91 -28.05
C LEU A 15 0.89 16.51 -28.64
N PHE A 16 0.87 15.48 -27.80
CA PHE A 16 0.54 14.13 -28.23
C PHE A 16 -0.89 13.83 -27.80
N ALA A 17 -1.81 14.06 -28.72
CA ALA A 17 -3.15 13.48 -28.68
C ALA A 17 -3.04 11.98 -29.02
N ALA A 18 -2.90 11.15 -28.00
CA ALA A 18 -3.25 9.74 -28.03
C ALA A 18 -4.00 9.45 -26.73
N ALA A 19 -5.24 8.99 -26.86
CA ALA A 19 -6.14 8.75 -25.74
C ALA A 19 -5.49 7.84 -24.68
N GLY A 20 -5.53 8.28 -23.42
CA GLY A 20 -5.31 7.45 -22.24
C GLY A 20 -3.85 7.15 -21.92
N THR A 21 -3.22 7.98 -21.10
CA THR A 21 -2.47 7.54 -19.90
C THR A 21 -1.98 8.78 -19.18
N ALA A 22 -2.66 9.13 -18.08
CA ALA A 22 -2.14 10.06 -17.10
C ALA A 22 -0.88 9.45 -16.49
N ARG A 23 0.30 9.84 -17.01
CA ARG A 23 1.55 9.62 -16.29
C ARG A 23 1.65 10.70 -15.23
N ALA A 24 1.05 10.41 -14.08
CA ALA A 24 1.32 11.14 -12.85
C ALA A 24 2.84 11.07 -12.60
N GLN A 25 3.50 12.23 -12.60
CA GLN A 25 4.86 12.38 -12.10
C GLN A 25 4.82 12.06 -10.60
N SER A 26 5.33 10.90 -10.21
CA SER A 26 5.56 10.57 -8.81
C SER A 26 6.86 11.23 -8.37
N SER A 27 6.73 12.32 -7.63
CA SER A 27 7.77 12.92 -6.80
C SER A 27 8.21 11.96 -5.70
N ASP A 28 9.49 12.03 -5.33
CA ASP A 28 10.16 11.37 -4.19
C ASP A 28 9.23 10.80 -3.10
N GLY A 29 9.04 9.49 -3.17
CA GLY A 29 8.23 8.67 -2.28
C GLY A 29 7.98 7.36 -3.00
N MET A 30 8.24 6.22 -2.35
CA MET A 30 7.99 4.91 -2.96
C MET A 30 6.54 4.90 -3.46
N SER A 31 6.31 4.63 -4.74
CA SER A 31 4.96 4.74 -5.28
C SER A 31 4.05 3.76 -4.54
N THR A 32 2.78 4.12 -4.30
CA THR A 32 1.83 3.24 -3.60
C THR A 32 1.82 1.84 -4.21
N GLU A 33 1.97 1.70 -5.52
CA GLU A 33 2.09 0.41 -6.19
C GLU A 33 3.33 -0.38 -5.79
N GLN A 34 4.50 0.26 -5.65
CA GLN A 34 5.70 -0.40 -5.15
C GLN A 34 5.51 -0.85 -3.70
N LEU A 35 4.90 -0.03 -2.85
CA LEU A 35 4.60 -0.36 -1.46
C LEU A 35 3.68 -1.60 -1.37
N CYS A 36 2.68 -1.70 -2.25
CA CYS A 36 1.77 -2.84 -2.25
C CYS A 36 2.39 -4.11 -2.81
N LYS A 37 3.35 -4.01 -3.72
CA LYS A 37 4.16 -5.15 -4.19
C LYS A 37 5.11 -5.66 -3.11
N GLU A 38 5.78 -4.76 -2.38
CA GLU A 38 6.57 -5.12 -1.20
C GLU A 38 5.68 -5.83 -0.17
N ALA A 39 4.52 -5.25 0.14
CA ALA A 39 3.57 -5.81 1.10
C ALA A 39 3.14 -7.24 0.72
N GLN A 40 2.85 -7.49 -0.55
CA GLN A 40 2.49 -8.83 -1.04
C GLN A 40 3.64 -9.84 -0.87
N THR A 41 4.87 -9.40 -1.08
CA THR A 41 6.08 -10.24 -0.94
C THR A 41 6.39 -10.52 0.53
N ASP A 42 6.14 -9.54 1.41
CA ASP A 42 6.39 -9.65 2.84
C ASP A 42 5.31 -10.50 3.54
N LEU A 43 4.07 -10.46 3.07
CA LEU A 43 2.92 -11.16 3.67
C LEU A 43 3.15 -12.65 4.02
N PRO A 44 3.66 -13.53 3.13
CA PRO A 44 3.91 -14.93 3.51
C PRO A 44 5.16 -15.12 4.37
N ASN A 45 6.11 -14.18 4.32
CA ASN A 45 7.44 -14.32 4.91
C ASN A 45 7.56 -13.67 6.29
N ASN A 46 6.60 -12.82 6.65
CA ASN A 46 6.68 -12.05 7.87
C ASN A 46 6.14 -12.85 9.08
N PRO A 47 6.92 -12.95 10.18
CA PRO A 47 6.49 -13.68 11.36
C PRO A 47 5.32 -13.02 12.10
N ASP A 48 5.16 -11.69 12.02
CA ASP A 48 4.14 -10.96 12.75
C ASP A 48 2.74 -11.19 12.18
N ILE A 49 2.58 -11.23 10.85
CA ILE A 49 1.29 -11.55 10.22
C ILE A 49 0.92 -13.03 10.39
N LYS A 50 1.92 -13.92 10.48
CA LYS A 50 1.71 -15.32 10.85
C LYS A 50 1.23 -15.44 12.30
N ALA A 51 1.88 -14.74 13.22
CA ALA A 51 1.48 -14.70 14.63
C ALA A 51 0.07 -14.09 14.79
N PHE A 52 -0.23 -13.03 14.03
CA PHE A 52 -1.57 -12.46 13.96
C PHE A 52 -2.60 -13.50 13.49
N LYS A 53 -2.36 -14.18 12.36
CA LYS A 53 -3.28 -15.19 11.82
C LYS A 53 -3.60 -16.28 12.85
N GLN A 54 -2.59 -16.77 13.56
CA GLN A 54 -2.77 -17.77 14.62
C GLN A 54 -3.59 -17.21 15.79
N CYS A 55 -3.29 -15.99 16.21
CA CYS A 55 -4.01 -15.32 17.31
C CYS A 55 -5.47 -15.05 16.94
N ALA A 56 -5.73 -14.56 15.73
CA ALA A 56 -7.04 -14.20 15.22
C ALA A 56 -7.96 -15.39 14.89
N ALA A 57 -7.41 -16.62 14.87
CA ALA A 57 -8.20 -17.85 14.75
C ALA A 57 -9.11 -18.08 15.97
N THR A 58 -8.77 -17.48 17.12
CA THR A 58 -9.62 -17.49 18.32
C THR A 58 -10.47 -16.23 18.34
N LYS A 59 -11.79 -16.40 18.47
CA LYS A 59 -12.76 -15.30 18.46
C LYS A 59 -13.20 -14.95 19.90
N PRO A 60 -13.44 -13.67 20.22
CA PRO A 60 -13.23 -12.48 19.37
C PRO A 60 -11.74 -12.14 19.22
N ILE A 61 -11.39 -11.41 18.14
CA ILE A 61 -10.03 -10.91 17.96
C ILE A 61 -9.74 -9.94 19.10
N SER A 62 -8.79 -10.30 19.96
CA SER A 62 -8.42 -9.49 21.12
C SER A 62 -7.47 -8.35 20.73
N GLN A 63 -7.44 -7.28 21.53
CA GLN A 63 -6.47 -6.18 21.28
C GLN A 63 -5.01 -6.62 21.28
N PRO A 64 -4.56 -7.55 22.15
CA PRO A 64 -3.23 -8.15 22.05
C PRO A 64 -2.95 -8.81 20.70
N CYS A 65 -3.96 -9.40 20.03
CA CYS A 65 -3.78 -9.88 18.66
C CYS A 65 -3.57 -8.71 17.70
N CYS A 66 -4.37 -7.65 17.79
CA CYS A 66 -4.27 -6.48 16.91
C CYS A 66 -2.90 -5.80 16.98
N ALA A 67 -2.24 -5.80 18.15
CA ALA A 67 -0.87 -5.28 18.28
C ALA A 67 0.16 -6.01 17.39
N LYS A 68 -0.12 -7.26 16.95
CA LYS A 68 0.73 -7.97 15.99
C LYS A 68 0.64 -7.41 14.57
N LEU A 69 -0.37 -6.59 14.27
CA LEU A 69 -0.50 -5.90 12.99
C LEU A 69 0.25 -4.57 12.95
N THR A 70 0.79 -4.07 14.07
CA THR A 70 1.50 -2.79 14.12
C THR A 70 2.61 -2.66 13.06
N PRO A 71 3.46 -3.68 12.82
CA PRO A 71 4.48 -3.60 11.76
C PRO A 71 3.89 -3.54 10.34
N PHE A 72 2.67 -4.05 10.16
CA PHE A 72 1.92 -4.05 8.91
C PHE A 72 1.09 -2.79 8.68
N ALA A 73 1.02 -1.88 9.67
CA ALA A 73 0.23 -0.65 9.56
C ALA A 73 0.66 0.20 8.35
N LYS A 74 1.95 0.17 7.99
CA LYS A 74 2.47 0.86 6.79
C LYS A 74 1.82 0.39 5.48
N TYR A 75 1.28 -0.82 5.44
CA TYR A 75 0.62 -1.40 4.26
C TYR A 75 -0.91 -1.27 4.30
N ILE A 76 -1.51 -0.62 5.31
CA ILE A 76 -2.95 -0.37 5.36
C ILE A 76 -3.46 0.34 4.08
N PRO A 77 -2.76 1.36 3.52
CA PRO A 77 -3.20 2.00 2.28
C PRO A 77 -3.30 1.02 1.09
N CYS A 78 -2.54 -0.08 1.13
CA CYS A 78 -2.57 -1.11 0.09
C CYS A 78 -3.81 -1.99 0.13
N LEU A 79 -4.60 -1.97 1.19
CA LEU A 79 -5.87 -2.72 1.24
C LEU A 79 -6.90 -2.19 0.21
N SER A 80 -6.71 -0.97 -0.31
CA SER A 80 -7.49 -0.45 -1.44
C SER A 80 -7.06 -1.04 -2.79
N ASN A 81 -5.89 -1.68 -2.87
CA ASN A 81 -5.43 -2.39 -4.05
C ASN A 81 -5.98 -3.82 -4.04
N GLN A 82 -6.75 -4.18 -5.07
CA GLN A 82 -7.44 -5.47 -5.12
C GLN A 82 -6.50 -6.68 -5.08
N MET A 83 -5.30 -6.58 -5.67
CA MET A 83 -4.32 -7.66 -5.67
C MET A 83 -3.82 -7.95 -4.24
N TYR A 84 -3.46 -6.89 -3.50
CA TYR A 84 -2.99 -7.04 -2.11
C TYR A 84 -4.14 -7.44 -1.17
N PHE A 85 -5.33 -6.85 -1.35
CA PHE A 85 -6.53 -7.25 -0.62
C PHE A 85 -6.80 -8.75 -0.76
N ASN A 86 -6.80 -9.27 -1.98
CA ASN A 86 -7.02 -10.70 -2.24
C ASN A 86 -5.92 -11.55 -1.61
N ALA A 87 -4.65 -11.14 -1.70
CA ALA A 87 -3.53 -11.84 -1.09
C ALA A 87 -3.69 -11.95 0.44
N VAL A 88 -3.99 -10.84 1.11
CA VAL A 88 -4.24 -10.79 2.56
C VAL A 88 -5.45 -11.63 2.94
N ASN A 89 -6.58 -11.50 2.23
CA ASN A 89 -7.80 -12.25 2.54
C ASN A 89 -7.61 -13.76 2.36
N ASN A 90 -6.93 -14.18 1.28
CA ASN A 90 -6.58 -15.59 1.06
C ASN A 90 -5.61 -16.11 2.12
N TYR A 91 -4.61 -15.29 2.50
CA TYR A 91 -3.66 -15.67 3.55
C TYR A 91 -4.35 -15.84 4.91
N LEU A 92 -5.22 -14.91 5.30
CA LEU A 92 -5.95 -14.97 6.58
C LEU A 92 -7.09 -15.99 6.57
N GLY A 93 -7.53 -16.44 5.39
CA GLY A 93 -8.59 -17.42 5.19
C GLY A 93 -8.49 -18.62 6.13
N GLY A 94 -9.65 -19.01 6.66
CA GLY A 94 -9.80 -20.06 7.68
C GLY A 94 -9.60 -19.59 9.12
N ALA A 95 -8.92 -18.46 9.36
CA ALA A 95 -8.79 -17.87 10.70
C ALA A 95 -9.64 -16.60 10.87
N THR A 96 -9.61 -15.69 9.90
CA THR A 96 -10.36 -14.43 9.91
C THR A 96 -10.49 -13.84 8.51
N SER A 97 -11.29 -12.78 8.34
CA SER A 97 -11.32 -11.95 7.12
C SER A 97 -10.83 -10.53 7.36
N ILE A 98 -10.49 -9.80 6.28
CA ILE A 98 -10.09 -8.39 6.36
C ILE A 98 -11.19 -7.53 7.01
N ASP A 99 -12.46 -7.79 6.72
CA ASP A 99 -13.57 -7.03 7.30
C ASP A 99 -13.67 -7.21 8.83
N GLU A 100 -13.47 -8.43 9.32
CA GLU A 100 -13.41 -8.71 10.76
C GLU A 100 -12.22 -8.02 11.42
N VAL A 101 -11.05 -8.02 10.77
CA VAL A 101 -9.87 -7.33 11.26
C VAL A 101 -10.08 -5.82 11.29
N ARG A 102 -10.67 -5.23 10.23
CA ARG A 102 -11.00 -3.80 10.21
C ARG A 102 -11.91 -3.43 11.36
N LYS A 103 -12.94 -4.23 11.62
CA LYS A 103 -13.90 -3.99 12.70
C LYS A 103 -13.31 -4.19 14.10
N ALA A 104 -12.36 -5.10 14.29
CA ALA A 104 -11.81 -5.40 15.60
C ALA A 104 -10.55 -4.60 15.95
N CYS A 105 -9.72 -4.27 14.96
CA CYS A 105 -8.39 -3.72 15.14
C CYS A 105 -8.22 -2.30 14.57
N LEU A 106 -9.08 -1.87 13.66
CA LEU A 106 -8.97 -0.58 12.95
C LEU A 106 -10.21 0.31 13.10
N SER A 107 -11.15 -0.09 13.96
CA SER A 107 -12.37 0.66 14.31
C SER A 107 -12.08 1.76 15.32
#